data_AF-A0A8H3MCZ8-F1
#
_entry.id   AF-A0A8H3MCZ8-F1
#
_cell.length_a   1.000
_cell.length_b   1.000
_cell.length_c   1.000
_cell.angle_alpha   90.00
_cell.angle_beta   90.00
_cell.angle_gamma   90.00
#
_symmetry.space_group_name_H-M   'P 1'
#
loop_
_entity.id
_entity.type
_entity.pdbx_description
1 polymer ?
#
loop_
_entity_poly.entity_id
_entity_poly.type
_entity_poly.pdbx_seq_one_letter_code
_entity_poly.pdbx_strand_id
1 'polypeptide(L)'
;MRSLLSDEEREIFLDGMVELKRIGSRNPFVVMAEVLPQFEARQLNNYWRNYLDPDLCHYDLDDEEKQYIDKWISRNRVGDGVIEWKILRQDLKSQFGFLRSENMVKNYWYSKQRRMVAAAETVGIAQAAGTAQVIVLPPISFILNFPFDPNMLDLPPIHNRHRGAFLFPTLQPDFKQKEYEFFARI
;
A
#
# COMPACT_ATOMS: atom_id res chain seq x y z
N MET A 1 11.24 -2.67 5.00
CA MET A 1 9.83 -2.27 4.77
C MET A 1 9.53 -1.21 5.82
N ARG A 2 9.09 0.00 5.48
CA ARG A 2 8.67 0.97 6.52
C ARG A 2 7.41 0.42 7.17
N SER A 3 7.47 -0.05 8.40
CA SER A 3 6.29 -0.42 9.15
C SER A 3 5.50 0.85 9.46
N LEU A 4 4.20 0.84 9.19
CA LEU A 4 3.33 1.97 9.52
C LEU A 4 3.14 2.09 11.04
N LEU A 5 3.24 0.96 11.74
CA LEU A 5 3.12 0.84 13.19
C LEU A 5 4.51 0.48 13.77
N SER A 6 4.79 1.00 14.96
CA SER A 6 5.86 0.47 15.82
C SER A 6 5.59 -0.99 16.16
N ASP A 7 6.62 -1.70 16.63
CA ASP A 7 6.46 -3.09 17.04
C ASP A 7 5.47 -3.24 18.21
N GLU A 8 5.46 -2.30 19.15
CA GLU A 8 4.52 -2.26 20.28
C GLU A 8 3.09 -1.96 19.80
N GLU A 9 2.92 -0.98 18.91
CA GLU A 9 1.61 -0.63 18.36
C GLU A 9 1.03 -1.78 17.53
N ARG A 10 1.89 -2.54 16.84
CA ARG A 10 1.50 -3.74 16.09
C ARG A 10 0.96 -4.80 17.03
N GLU A 11 1.63 -5.05 18.16
CA GLU A 11 1.21 -6.04 19.14
C GLU A 11 -0.16 -5.69 19.73
N ILE A 12 -0.34 -4.44 20.18
CA ILE A 12 -1.63 -3.92 20.67
C ILE A 12 -2.72 -4.09 19.61
N PHE A 13 -2.38 -3.80 18.34
CA PHE A 13 -3.34 -3.91 17.25
C PHE A 13 -3.75 -5.35 16.97
N LEU A 14 -2.81 -6.31 17.00
CA LEU A 14 -3.10 -7.73 16.81
C LEU A 14 -3.99 -8.28 17.93
N ASP A 15 -3.65 -8.00 19.19
CA ASP A 15 -4.42 -8.45 20.35
C ASP A 15 -5.85 -7.89 20.33
N GLY A 16 -5.98 -6.59 20.06
CA GLY A 16 -7.29 -5.94 19.91
C GLY A 16 -8.12 -6.54 18.77
N MET A 17 -7.50 -6.88 17.64
CA MET A 17 -8.19 -7.51 16.51
C MET A 17 -8.65 -8.94 16.81
N VAL A 18 -7.87 -9.72 17.56
CA VAL A 18 -8.27 -11.07 18.01
C VAL A 18 -9.48 -10.98 18.93
N GLU A 19 -9.47 -10.04 19.88
CA GLU A 19 -10.56 -9.85 20.81
C GLU A 19 -11.84 -9.34 20.13
N LEU A 20 -11.72 -8.38 19.21
CA LEU A 20 -12.86 -7.90 18.42
C LEU A 20 -13.44 -8.98 17.50
N LYS A 21 -12.61 -9.90 17.00
CA LYS A 21 -13.06 -11.09 16.24
C LYS A 21 -13.81 -12.07 17.14
N ARG A 22 -13.39 -12.23 18.40
CA ARG A 22 -14.05 -13.07 19.41
C ARG A 22 -15.43 -12.53 19.78
N ILE A 23 -15.55 -11.22 19.97
CA ILE A 23 -16.80 -10.53 20.33
C ILE A 23 -17.75 -10.42 19.12
N GLY A 24 -17.22 -10.49 17.89
CA GLY A 24 -18.01 -10.35 16.66
C GLY A 24 -18.34 -8.89 16.31
N SER A 25 -17.41 -7.97 16.59
CA SER A 25 -17.63 -6.55 16.30
C SER A 25 -17.84 -6.28 14.80
N ARG A 26 -18.84 -5.46 14.47
CA ARG A 26 -19.17 -5.11 13.08
C ARG A 26 -18.11 -4.21 12.43
N ASN A 27 -17.49 -3.33 13.20
CA ASN A 27 -16.53 -2.33 12.71
C ASN A 27 -15.25 -2.33 13.56
N PRO A 28 -14.45 -3.42 13.51
CA PRO A 28 -13.30 -3.57 14.39
C PRO A 28 -12.26 -2.45 14.21
N PHE A 29 -12.04 -2.00 12.97
CA PHE A 29 -11.04 -0.95 12.68
C PHE A 29 -11.41 0.43 13.22
N VAL A 30 -12.71 0.71 13.42
CA VAL A 30 -13.14 1.98 14.02
C VAL A 30 -12.80 1.97 15.50
N VAL A 31 -13.10 0.86 16.18
CA VAL A 31 -12.73 0.65 17.59
C VAL A 31 -11.21 0.73 17.76
N MET A 32 -10.45 0.09 16.86
CA MET A 32 -8.99 0.16 16.93
C MET A 32 -8.43 1.56 16.66
N ALA A 33 -9.11 2.40 15.88
CA ALA A 33 -8.71 3.79 15.70
C ALA A 33 -9.00 4.66 16.94
N GLU A 34 -9.91 4.24 17.82
CA GLU A 34 -10.10 4.89 19.13
C GLU A 34 -8.97 4.52 20.10
N VAL A 35 -8.48 3.28 20.03
CA VAL A 35 -7.33 2.80 20.82
C VAL A 35 -6.01 3.42 20.33
N LEU A 36 -5.85 3.51 19.01
CA LEU A 36 -4.67 4.08 18.35
C LEU A 36 -5.07 5.35 17.56
N PRO A 37 -5.32 6.48 18.24
CA PRO A 37 -5.82 7.71 17.62
C PRO A 37 -4.85 8.36 16.63
N GLN A 38 -3.58 7.92 16.63
CA GLN A 38 -2.57 8.34 15.65
C GLN A 38 -2.82 7.75 14.24
N PHE A 39 -3.65 6.71 14.11
CA PHE A 39 -3.97 6.07 12.84
C PHE A 39 -5.45 6.17 12.49
N GLU A 40 -5.73 6.43 11.21
CA GLU A 40 -7.09 6.36 10.70
C GLU A 40 -7.53 4.90 10.54
N ALA A 41 -8.81 4.60 10.81
CA ALA A 41 -9.40 3.28 10.59
C ALA A 41 -9.12 2.73 9.16
N ARG A 42 -9.06 3.62 8.15
CA ARG A 42 -8.69 3.25 6.78
C ARG A 42 -7.25 2.77 6.66
N GLN A 43 -6.31 3.43 7.33
CA GLN A 43 -4.91 3.02 7.34
C GLN A 43 -4.76 1.66 8.02
N LEU A 44 -5.41 1.46 9.17
CA LEU A 44 -5.42 0.19 9.90
C LEU A 44 -6.03 -0.94 9.07
N ASN A 45 -7.16 -0.70 8.40
CA ASN A 45 -7.80 -1.69 7.52
C ASN A 45 -6.89 -2.08 6.35
N ASN A 46 -6.27 -1.10 5.69
CA ASN A 46 -5.33 -1.35 4.60
C ASN A 46 -4.11 -2.13 5.08
N TYR A 47 -3.58 -1.81 6.26
CA TYR A 47 -2.43 -2.48 6.83
C TYR A 47 -2.76 -3.92 7.22
N TRP A 48 -3.91 -4.15 7.88
CA TRP A 48 -4.42 -5.49 8.18
C TRP A 48 -4.50 -6.36 6.93
N ARG A 49 -5.22 -5.90 5.90
CA ARG A 49 -5.47 -6.67 4.66
C ARG A 49 -4.20 -7.04 3.87
N ASN A 50 -3.11 -6.31 4.07
CA ASN A 50 -1.90 -6.47 3.27
C ASN A 50 -0.71 -7.05 4.02
N TYR A 51 -0.67 -6.93 5.35
CA TYR A 51 0.52 -7.24 6.13
C TYR A 51 0.27 -7.94 7.47
N LEU A 52 -0.86 -7.71 8.15
CA LEU A 52 -1.04 -8.14 9.54
C LEU A 52 -2.02 -9.30 9.73
N ASP A 53 -2.89 -9.56 8.76
CA ASP A 53 -3.85 -10.65 8.84
C ASP A 53 -3.11 -12.00 8.97
N PRO A 54 -3.29 -12.77 10.07
CA PRO A 54 -2.60 -14.05 10.27
C PRO A 54 -2.94 -15.09 9.21
N ASP A 55 -4.12 -14.96 8.58
CA ASP A 55 -4.54 -15.86 7.50
C ASP A 55 -3.82 -15.57 6.18
N LEU A 56 -3.01 -14.49 6.13
CA LEU A 56 -2.33 -14.01 4.94
C LEU A 56 -1.08 -14.85 4.64
N CYS A 57 -1.02 -15.36 3.42
CA CYS A 57 0.18 -16.00 2.91
C CYS A 57 1.16 -14.93 2.40
N HIS A 58 2.32 -14.83 3.06
CA HIS A 58 3.39 -13.88 2.74
C HIS A 58 4.41 -14.42 1.74
N TYR A 59 4.30 -15.68 1.33
CA TYR A 59 5.15 -16.24 0.28
C TYR A 59 4.89 -15.54 -1.05
N ASP A 60 5.85 -15.61 -1.95
CA ASP A 60 5.69 -15.10 -3.31
C ASP A 60 4.61 -15.88 -4.05
N LEU A 61 4.04 -15.28 -5.10
CA LEU A 61 3.06 -15.96 -5.95
C LEU A 61 3.73 -17.10 -6.70
N ASP A 62 3.12 -18.28 -6.64
CA ASP A 62 3.56 -19.43 -7.40
C ASP A 62 3.18 -19.27 -8.88
N ASP A 63 3.86 -20.02 -9.76
CA ASP A 63 3.63 -19.88 -11.21
C ASP A 63 2.22 -20.32 -11.62
N GLU A 64 1.62 -21.25 -10.88
CA GLU A 64 0.23 -21.68 -11.05
C GLU A 64 -0.76 -20.58 -10.67
N GLU A 65 -0.50 -19.86 -9.57
CA GLU A 65 -1.31 -18.72 -9.15
C GLU A 65 -1.20 -17.56 -10.13
N LYS A 66 0.02 -17.28 -10.63
CA LYS A 66 0.26 -16.27 -11.67
C LYS A 66 -0.55 -16.57 -12.93
N GLN A 67 -0.51 -17.82 -13.40
CA GLN A 67 -1.31 -18.28 -14.54
C GLN A 67 -2.81 -18.16 -14.27
N TYR A 68 -3.25 -18.49 -13.04
CA TYR A 68 -4.64 -18.33 -12.65
C TYR A 68 -5.08 -16.86 -12.70
N ILE A 69 -4.29 -15.95 -12.15
CA ILE A 69 -4.56 -14.50 -12.19
C ILE A 69 -4.70 -14.01 -13.62
N ASP A 70 -3.78 -14.41 -14.50
CA ASP A 70 -3.82 -14.04 -15.93
C ASP A 70 -5.09 -14.54 -16.63
N LYS A 71 -5.46 -15.80 -16.36
CA LYS A 71 -6.65 -16.43 -16.93
C LYS A 71 -7.92 -15.80 -16.38
N TRP A 72 -7.95 -15.46 -15.10
CA TRP A 72 -9.08 -14.78 -14.49
C TRP A 72 -9.27 -13.38 -15.07
N ILE A 73 -8.20 -12.60 -15.18
CA ILE A 73 -8.27 -11.23 -15.71
C ILE A 73 -8.67 -11.25 -17.19
N SER A 74 -8.11 -12.14 -18.01
CA SER A 74 -8.49 -12.23 -19.43
C SER A 74 -9.96 -12.61 -19.66
N ARG A 75 -10.59 -13.33 -18.73
CA ARG A 75 -12.01 -13.71 -18.79
C ARG A 75 -12.95 -12.64 -18.27
N ASN A 76 -12.55 -11.95 -17.20
CA ASN A 76 -13.42 -10.99 -16.50
C ASN A 76 -13.20 -9.54 -16.96
N ARG A 77 -12.07 -9.25 -17.61
CA ARG A 77 -11.77 -7.92 -18.16
C ARG A 77 -12.01 -7.91 -19.66
N VAL A 78 -13.11 -7.29 -20.09
CA VAL A 78 -13.36 -6.98 -21.51
C VAL A 78 -12.69 -5.63 -21.82
N GLY A 79 -11.69 -5.63 -22.72
CA GLY A 79 -10.97 -4.42 -23.12
C GLY A 79 -10.27 -3.73 -21.94
N ASP A 80 -10.54 -2.44 -21.76
CA ASP A 80 -10.01 -1.62 -20.66
C ASP A 80 -10.87 -1.63 -19.38
N GLY A 81 -11.72 -2.64 -19.22
CA GLY A 81 -12.58 -2.80 -18.05
C GLY A 81 -11.85 -2.74 -16.69
N VAL A 82 -12.61 -2.38 -15.66
CA VAL A 82 -12.16 -2.33 -14.27
C VAL A 82 -11.93 -3.74 -13.74
N ILE A 83 -10.78 -3.98 -13.10
CA ILE A 83 -10.48 -5.26 -12.48
C ILE A 83 -11.04 -5.27 -11.05
N GLU A 84 -11.94 -6.21 -10.77
CA GLU A 84 -12.52 -6.40 -9.43
C GLU A 84 -11.59 -7.22 -8.53
N TRP A 85 -10.58 -6.55 -7.96
CA TRP A 85 -9.56 -7.18 -7.12
C TRP A 85 -10.11 -7.98 -5.93
N LYS A 86 -11.24 -7.54 -5.36
CA LYS A 86 -11.87 -8.23 -4.23
C LYS A 86 -12.38 -9.62 -4.62
N ILE A 87 -13.03 -9.73 -5.78
CA ILE A 87 -13.55 -11.00 -6.29
C ILE A 87 -12.40 -11.91 -6.69
N LEU A 88 -11.43 -11.40 -7.45
CA LEU A 88 -10.23 -12.14 -7.83
C LEU A 88 -9.50 -12.73 -6.60
N ARG A 89 -9.35 -11.95 -5.53
CA ARG A 89 -8.70 -12.40 -4.29
C ARG A 89 -9.51 -13.50 -3.59
N GLN A 90 -10.83 -13.40 -3.58
CA GLN A 90 -11.70 -14.42 -3.00
C GLN A 90 -11.66 -15.73 -3.79
N ASP A 91 -11.69 -15.65 -5.13
CA ASP A 91 -11.57 -16.80 -6.01
C ASP A 91 -10.21 -17.48 -5.85
N LEU A 92 -9.13 -16.69 -5.73
CA LEU A 92 -7.79 -17.22 -5.52
C LEU A 92 -7.69 -17.97 -4.18
N LYS A 93 -8.28 -17.43 -3.10
CA LYS A 93 -8.42 -18.14 -1.83
C LYS A 93 -9.22 -19.44 -1.99
N SER A 94 -10.31 -19.42 -2.76
CA SER A 94 -11.14 -20.62 -2.98
C SER A 94 -10.42 -21.72 -3.77
N GLN A 95 -9.48 -21.36 -4.65
CA GLN A 95 -8.76 -22.32 -5.49
C GLN A 95 -7.52 -22.89 -4.79
N PHE A 96 -6.72 -22.03 -4.15
CA PHE A 96 -5.41 -22.41 -3.57
C PHE A 96 -5.45 -22.59 -2.05
N GLY A 97 -6.55 -22.23 -1.38
CA GLY A 97 -6.68 -22.29 0.07
C GLY A 97 -5.98 -21.15 0.83
N PHE A 98 -5.06 -20.43 0.18
CA PHE A 98 -4.30 -19.34 0.78
C PHE A 98 -4.91 -17.96 0.47
N LEU A 99 -4.97 -17.10 1.49
CA LEU A 99 -5.34 -15.71 1.30
C LEU A 99 -4.09 -14.93 0.88
N ARG A 100 -4.03 -14.50 -0.38
CA ARG A 100 -2.99 -13.58 -0.85
C ARG A 100 -3.35 -12.13 -0.54
N SER A 101 -2.34 -11.28 -0.35
CA SER A 101 -2.56 -9.84 -0.16
C SER A 101 -3.04 -9.19 -1.44
N GLU A 102 -3.93 -8.20 -1.29
CA GLU A 102 -4.44 -7.45 -2.45
C GLU A 102 -3.30 -6.73 -3.16
N ASN A 103 -2.33 -6.21 -2.40
CA ASN A 103 -1.16 -5.54 -2.95
C ASN A 103 -0.28 -6.49 -3.78
N MET A 104 -0.11 -7.75 -3.36
CA MET A 104 0.71 -8.70 -4.10
C MET A 104 0.11 -9.04 -5.48
N VAL A 105 -1.20 -9.29 -5.53
CA VAL A 105 -1.91 -9.56 -6.79
C VAL A 105 -1.83 -8.36 -7.73
N LYS A 106 -2.06 -7.14 -7.21
CA LYS A 106 -1.94 -5.89 -7.97
C LYS A 106 -0.52 -5.68 -8.49
N ASN A 107 0.48 -5.84 -7.61
CA ASN A 107 1.88 -5.65 -7.97
C ASN A 107 2.31 -6.60 -9.08
N TYR A 108 1.89 -7.87 -9.01
CA TYR A 108 2.12 -8.83 -10.08
C TYR A 108 1.55 -8.35 -11.41
N TRP A 109 0.26 -8.00 -11.43
CA TRP A 109 -0.42 -7.58 -12.66
C TRP A 109 0.20 -6.31 -13.26
N TYR A 110 0.36 -5.25 -12.47
CA TYR A 110 0.93 -3.99 -12.97
C TYR A 110 2.40 -4.14 -13.38
N SER A 111 3.17 -4.99 -12.69
CA SER A 111 4.54 -5.30 -13.12
C SER A 111 4.56 -6.04 -14.46
N LYS A 112 3.62 -6.97 -14.66
CA LYS A 112 3.46 -7.66 -15.94
C LYS A 112 3.07 -6.69 -17.06
N GLN A 113 2.11 -5.80 -16.82
CA GLN A 113 1.68 -4.80 -17.80
C GLN A 113 2.84 -3.88 -18.21
N ARG A 114 3.64 -3.40 -17.26
CA ARG A 114 4.85 -2.60 -17.56
C ARG A 114 5.85 -3.35 -18.42
N ARG A 115 6.08 -4.64 -18.14
CA ARG A 115 6.97 -5.49 -18.96
C ARG A 115 6.44 -5.66 -20.39
N MET A 116 5.13 -5.80 -20.57
CA MET A 116 4.51 -5.92 -21.89
C MET A 116 4.66 -4.63 -22.71
N VAL A 117 4.48 -3.47 -22.08
CA VAL A 117 4.69 -2.17 -22.73
C VAL A 117 6.15 -2.00 -23.13
N ALA A 118 7.09 -2.24 -22.21
CA ALA A 118 8.52 -2.16 -22.50
C ALA A 118 8.96 -3.13 -23.62
N ALA A 119 8.38 -4.34 -23.66
CA ALA A 119 8.66 -5.30 -24.74
C ALA A 119 8.08 -4.86 -26.09
N ALA A 120 6.91 -4.22 -26.11
CA ALA A 120 6.34 -3.67 -27.34
C ALA A 120 7.18 -2.50 -27.88
N GLU A 121 7.70 -1.65 -27.01
CA GLU A 121 8.60 -0.55 -27.36
C GLU A 121 9.92 -1.04 -27.95
N THR A 122 10.54 -2.08 -27.37
CA THR A 122 11.79 -2.65 -27.90
C THR A 122 11.58 -3.35 -29.25
N VAL A 123 10.45 -4.02 -29.45
CA VAL A 123 10.09 -4.64 -30.73
C VAL A 123 9.79 -3.59 -31.81
N GLY A 124 9.15 -2.47 -31.45
CA GLY A 124 8.95 -1.33 -32.35
C GLY A 124 10.27 -0.71 -32.82
N ILE A 125 11.28 -0.65 -31.95
CA ILE A 125 12.64 -0.21 -32.32
C ILE A 125 13.32 -1.24 -33.25
N ALA A 126 13.13 -2.53 -33.02
CA ALA A 126 13.70 -3.59 -33.86
C ALA A 126 13.05 -3.67 -35.26
N GLN A 127 11.76 -3.36 -35.40
CA GLN A 127 11.08 -3.31 -36.70
C GLN A 127 11.45 -2.09 -37.54
N ALA A 128 11.95 -1.01 -36.92
CA ALA A 128 12.54 0.13 -37.62
C ALA A 128 14.02 -0.10 -38.03
N ALA A 129 14.65 -1.19 -37.59
CA ALA A 129 16.06 -1.51 -37.87
C ALA A 129 16.30 -2.22 -39.22
N GLY A 130 15.46 -1.95 -40.23
CA GLY A 130 15.66 -2.34 -41.63
C GLY A 130 16.52 -1.37 -42.45
N THR A 131 16.98 -0.26 -41.86
CA THR A 131 17.95 0.65 -42.48
C THR A 131 19.01 1.03 -41.46
N ALA A 132 20.24 0.62 -41.73
CA ALA A 132 21.40 0.86 -40.87
C ALA A 132 21.60 2.34 -40.59
N GLN A 133 21.57 2.71 -39.30
CA GLN A 133 22.47 3.70 -38.73
C GLN A 133 22.85 3.23 -37.33
N VAL A 134 24.15 3.07 -37.09
CA VAL A 134 24.72 2.75 -35.78
C VAL A 134 24.50 3.95 -34.86
N ILE A 135 23.54 3.87 -33.95
CA ILE A 135 23.40 4.84 -32.86
C ILE A 135 24.08 4.25 -31.64
N VAL A 136 25.28 4.74 -31.35
CA VAL A 136 25.94 4.52 -30.06
C VAL A 136 25.12 5.26 -29.00
N LEU A 137 24.50 4.52 -28.08
CA LEU A 137 23.83 5.08 -26.91
C LEU A 137 24.89 5.57 -25.89
N PRO A 138 24.76 6.78 -25.31
CA PRO A 138 25.61 7.19 -24.20
C PRO A 138 25.26 6.38 -22.93
N PRO A 139 26.24 6.17 -22.01
CA PRO A 139 25.99 5.48 -20.75
C PRO A 139 24.97 6.25 -19.88
N ILE A 140 24.19 5.49 -19.12
CA ILE A 140 23.10 5.96 -18.26
C ILE A 140 23.67 6.77 -17.10
N SER A 141 23.81 8.08 -17.31
CA SER A 141 23.99 9.08 -16.26
C SER A 141 22.89 10.15 -16.30
N PHE A 142 21.74 9.82 -16.89
CA PHE A 142 20.59 10.74 -16.99
C PHE A 142 19.43 10.27 -16.10
N ILE A 143 19.70 10.15 -14.80
CA ILE A 143 18.68 10.35 -13.78
C ILE A 143 18.93 11.78 -13.27
N LEU A 144 17.88 12.62 -13.33
CA LEU A 144 17.80 14.02 -12.90
C LEU A 144 18.27 15.08 -13.92
N ASN A 145 17.42 15.39 -14.90
CA ASN A 145 17.41 16.74 -15.46
C ASN A 145 15.95 17.21 -15.63
N PHE A 146 15.37 17.67 -14.52
CA PHE A 146 14.21 18.56 -14.59
C PHE A 146 14.74 19.97 -14.87
N PRO A 147 14.24 20.71 -15.86
CA PRO A 147 14.56 22.12 -15.99
C PRO A 147 13.92 22.86 -14.79
N PHE A 148 14.75 23.26 -13.83
CA PHE A 148 14.37 24.20 -12.79
C PHE A 148 14.36 25.60 -13.40
N ASP A 149 13.17 26.19 -13.52
CA ASP A 149 12.99 27.59 -13.90
C ASP A 149 13.10 28.47 -12.64
N PRO A 150 14.14 29.31 -12.49
CA PRO A 150 14.38 30.07 -11.27
C PRO A 150 13.41 31.24 -11.05
N ASN A 151 12.48 31.52 -11.97
CA ASN A 151 11.57 32.67 -11.87
C ASN A 151 10.18 32.34 -11.26
N MET A 152 9.97 31.14 -10.72
CA MET A 152 8.68 30.75 -10.16
C MET A 152 8.51 31.04 -8.64
N LEU A 153 9.44 31.79 -8.03
CA LEU A 153 9.43 32.14 -6.61
C LEU A 153 9.18 33.63 -6.37
N ASP A 154 7.97 34.09 -6.70
CA ASP A 154 7.41 35.29 -6.07
C ASP A 154 6.42 34.87 -4.98
N LEU A 155 6.96 34.61 -3.78
CA LEU A 155 6.17 34.50 -2.55
C LEU A 155 5.82 35.90 -2.05
N PRO A 156 4.55 36.19 -1.67
CA PRO A 156 4.24 37.45 -1.00
C PRO A 156 4.88 37.50 0.41
N PRO A 157 5.23 38.70 0.92
CA PRO A 157 5.96 38.82 2.18
C PRO A 157 5.08 38.42 3.37
N ILE A 158 5.60 37.53 4.23
CA ILE A 158 4.97 37.19 5.51
C ILE A 158 5.16 38.37 6.46
N HIS A 159 4.08 39.09 6.74
CA HIS A 159 4.04 40.08 7.80
C HIS A 159 4.09 39.37 9.16
N ASN A 160 5.18 39.61 9.87
CA ASN A 160 5.43 39.16 11.22
C ASN A 160 4.53 39.94 12.20
N ARG A 161 3.54 39.31 12.85
CA ARG A 161 2.92 39.91 14.04
C ARG A 161 2.26 38.91 15.00
N HIS A 162 2.70 39.06 16.26
CA HIS A 162 2.07 38.69 17.54
C HIS A 162 2.53 37.43 18.28
N ARG A 163 3.55 37.67 19.11
CA ARG A 163 3.72 37.27 20.52
C ARG A 163 2.56 36.49 21.15
N GLY A 164 2.91 35.35 21.74
CA GLY A 164 2.16 34.69 22.82
C GLY A 164 3.08 33.66 23.48
N ALA A 165 3.70 34.03 24.59
CA ALA A 165 4.48 33.13 25.43
C ALA A 165 3.53 32.17 26.15
N PHE A 166 3.73 30.86 25.99
CA PHE A 166 3.22 29.87 26.93
C PHE A 166 4.29 28.80 27.17
N LEU A 167 4.71 28.75 28.43
CA LEU A 167 5.55 27.71 29.01
C LEU A 167 4.90 26.35 28.77
N PHE A 168 5.67 25.37 28.29
CA PHE A 168 5.25 23.98 28.24
C PHE A 168 5.32 23.37 29.66
N PRO A 169 4.21 22.87 30.23
CA PRO A 169 4.27 21.93 31.35
C PRO A 169 4.53 20.53 30.78
N THR A 170 5.53 19.84 31.33
CA THR A 170 5.75 18.41 31.14
C THR A 170 4.53 17.62 31.62
N LEU A 171 3.74 17.11 30.69
CA LEU A 171 2.76 16.06 30.93
C LEU A 171 3.27 14.80 30.23
N GLN A 172 3.93 13.92 30.99
CA GLN A 172 4.05 12.53 30.59
C GLN A 172 2.64 11.91 30.63
N PRO A 173 2.15 11.31 29.53
CA PRO A 173 0.91 10.57 29.57
C PRO A 173 1.18 9.17 30.14
N ASP A 174 0.56 8.88 31.28
CA ASP A 174 0.43 7.55 31.86
C ASP A 174 -0.59 6.76 31.02
N PHE A 175 -0.12 6.16 29.92
CA PHE A 175 -0.95 5.41 28.95
C PHE A 175 -1.43 4.06 29.51
N LYS A 176 -0.72 3.47 30.47
CA LYS A 176 -0.87 2.07 30.85
C LYS A 176 -2.19 1.73 31.57
N GLN A 177 -2.80 2.64 32.32
CA GLN A 177 -3.97 2.28 33.14
C GLN A 177 -5.31 2.26 32.39
N LYS A 178 -5.45 3.03 31.30
CA LYS A 178 -6.71 3.10 30.56
C LYS A 178 -6.91 1.94 29.59
N GLU A 179 -5.84 1.23 29.28
CA GLU A 179 -5.78 0.13 28.30
C GLU A 179 -6.61 -1.09 28.75
N TYR A 180 -6.58 -1.44 30.05
CA TYR A 180 -7.32 -2.60 30.57
C TYR A 180 -8.79 -2.30 30.85
N GLU A 181 -9.15 -1.07 31.19
CA GLU A 181 -10.55 -0.70 31.43
C GLU A 181 -11.37 -0.66 30.14
N PHE A 182 -10.77 -0.34 29.00
CA PHE A 182 -11.48 -0.28 27.72
C PHE A 182 -11.98 -1.66 27.30
N PHE A 183 -11.10 -2.67 27.30
CA PHE A 183 -11.49 -4.05 26.95
C PHE A 183 -12.34 -4.74 28.04
N ALA A 184 -12.31 -4.26 29.29
CA ALA A 184 -13.18 -4.76 30.35
C ALA A 184 -14.60 -4.17 30.33
N ARG A 185 -14.86 -3.12 29.53
CA ARG A 185 -16.16 -2.44 29.40
C ARG A 185 -16.97 -2.81 28.15
N ILE A 186 -16.40 -3.61 27.25
CA ILE A 186 -17.05 -4.12 26.02
C ILE A 186 -17.53 -5.55 26.29
#